data_AF-A0A645IB39-F1
#
_entry.id   AF-A0A645IB39-F1
#
_cell.length_a   1.000
_cell.length_b   1.000
_cell.length_c   1.000
_cell.angle_alpha   90.00
_cell.angle_beta   90.00
_cell.angle_gamma   90.00
#
_symmetry.space_group_name_H-M   'P 1'
#
loop_
_entity.id
_entity.type
_entity.pdbx_description
1 polymer ?
#
loop_
_entity_poly.entity_id
_entity_poly.type
_entity_poly.pdbx_seq_one_letter_code
_entity_poly.pdbx_strand_id
1 'polypeptide(L)'
;MTGLDKPVADYLGALPEVQQMQLDIQQFLERWLPMLARDHRSYVTVGIGCTGGQHRSVFLVEALARHFEKQWPTVRRHRSLDFRDKFIQVSQQFLAPDAIHPIS
;
A
#
# COMPACT_ATOMS: atom_id res chain seq x y z
N MET A 1 -4.50 -4.67 -12.67
CA MET A 1 -3.22 -4.00 -12.41
C MET A 1 -3.36 -3.16 -11.14
N THR A 2 -2.26 -2.87 -10.45
CA THR A 2 -2.18 -2.16 -9.17
C THR A 2 -1.00 -1.19 -9.19
N GLY A 3 -0.86 -0.35 -8.17
CA GLY A 3 0.32 0.52 -8.02
C GLY A 3 1.65 -0.22 -7.83
N LEU A 4 1.64 -1.54 -7.64
CA LEU A 4 2.84 -2.39 -7.63
C LEU A 4 3.30 -2.76 -9.05
N ASP A 5 2.40 -2.72 -10.02
CA ASP A 5 2.71 -3.14 -11.38
C ASP A 5 3.50 -2.06 -12.12
N LYS A 6 4.61 -2.48 -12.73
CA LYS A 6 5.53 -1.56 -13.43
C LYS A 6 4.85 -0.58 -14.39
N PRO A 7 3.89 -0.97 -15.26
CA PRO A 7 3.25 -0.01 -16.16
C PRO A 7 2.44 1.08 -15.42
N VAL A 8 1.83 0.74 -14.28
CA VAL A 8 1.10 1.72 -13.46
C VAL A 8 2.09 2.61 -12.71
N ALA A 9 3.16 2.02 -12.17
CA ALA A 9 4.20 2.78 -11.48
C ALA A 9 4.95 3.74 -12.42
N ASP A 10 5.26 3.32 -13.64
CA ASP A 10 5.90 4.15 -14.66
C ASP A 10 4.97 5.30 -15.08
N TYR A 11 3.68 5.01 -15.31
CA TYR A 11 2.69 6.04 -15.62
C TYR A 11 2.55 7.07 -14.49
N LEU A 12 2.32 6.62 -13.26
CA LEU A 12 2.16 7.50 -12.10
C LEU A 12 3.45 8.27 -11.79
N GLY A 13 4.60 7.62 -11.94
CA GLY A 13 5.91 8.23 -11.74
C GLY A 13 6.23 9.32 -12.76
N ALA A 14 5.60 9.32 -13.94
CA ALA A 14 5.77 10.37 -14.94
C ALA A 14 4.90 11.62 -14.69
N LEU A 15 3.93 11.56 -13.77
CA LEU A 15 3.02 12.68 -13.49
C LEU A 15 3.63 13.67 -12.49
N PRO A 16 3.85 14.95 -12.86
CA PRO A 16 4.46 15.94 -11.98
C PRO A 16 3.71 16.13 -10.65
N GLU A 17 2.38 16.09 -10.68
CA GLU A 17 1.54 16.25 -9.48
C GLU A 17 1.70 15.09 -8.50
N VAL A 18 1.97 13.87 -8.99
CA VAL A 18 2.22 12.70 -8.14
C VAL A 18 3.59 12.80 -7.49
N GLN A 19 4.61 13.24 -8.25
CA GLN A 19 5.94 13.49 -7.71
C GLN A 19 5.93 14.60 -6.67
N GLN A 20 5.21 15.69 -6.92
CA GLN A 20 5.07 16.80 -5.95
C GLN A 20 4.38 16.33 -4.67
N MET A 21 3.28 15.59 -4.78
CA MET A 21 2.60 15.02 -3.62
C MET A 21 3.52 14.09 -2.82
N GLN A 22 4.28 13.22 -3.50
CA GLN A 22 5.26 12.36 -2.84
C GLN A 22 6.27 13.20 -2.05
N LEU A 23 6.85 14.23 -2.68
CA LEU A 23 7.86 15.09 -2.07
C LEU A 23 7.30 15.87 -0.86
N ASP A 24 6.09 16.39 -0.94
CA ASP A 24 5.45 17.12 0.15
C ASP A 24 5.23 16.20 1.37
N ILE A 25 4.77 14.97 1.14
CA ILE A 25 4.59 13.98 2.20
C ILE A 25 5.94 13.56 2.80
N GLN A 26 6.97 13.35 1.96
CA GLN A 26 8.32 13.04 2.44
C GLN A 26 8.83 14.12 3.38
N GLN A 27 8.82 15.38 2.94
CA GLN A 27 9.30 16.51 3.74
C GLN A 27 8.52 16.67 5.05
N PHE A 28 7.20 16.46 5.01
CA PHE A 28 6.38 16.48 6.22
C PHE A 28 6.84 15.40 7.21
N LEU A 29 6.97 14.16 6.76
CA LEU A 29 7.36 13.04 7.62
C LEU A 29 8.80 13.18 8.14
N GLU A 30 9.74 13.61 7.30
CA GLU A 30 11.13 13.88 7.71
C GLU A 30 11.22 14.90 8.85
N ARG A 31 10.36 15.93 8.80
CA ARG A 31 10.30 16.96 9.85
C ARG A 31 9.80 16.41 11.18
N TRP A 32 8.78 15.56 11.15
CA TRP A 32 8.03 15.20 12.36
C TRP A 32 8.40 13.84 12.95
N LEU A 33 8.83 12.87 12.14
CA LEU A 33 9.21 11.54 12.63
C LEU A 33 10.29 11.57 13.73
N PRO A 34 11.37 12.37 13.62
CA PRO A 34 12.37 12.45 14.69
C PRO A 34 11.81 12.98 16.01
N MET A 35 10.81 13.87 15.95
CA MET A 35 10.16 14.40 17.15
C MET A 35 9.21 13.37 17.76
N LEU A 36 8.41 12.70 16.92
CA LEU A 36 7.49 11.64 17.35
C LEU A 36 8.23 10.43 17.94
N ALA A 37 9.44 10.13 17.46
CA ALA A 37 10.27 9.05 17.97
C ALA A 37 10.82 9.31 19.39
N ARG A 38 10.82 10.57 19.85
CA ARG A 38 11.23 10.93 21.23
C ARG A 38 10.12 10.70 22.24
N ASP A 39 8.86 10.73 21.80
CA ASP A 39 7.72 10.33 22.63
C ASP A 39 7.75 8.81 22.85
N HIS A 40 7.25 8.31 23.98
CA HIS A 40 7.15 6.87 24.30
C HIS A 40 6.12 6.11 23.44
N ARG A 41 6.08 6.35 22.12
CA ARG A 41 5.19 5.70 21.16
C ARG A 41 5.92 4.56 20.47
N SER A 42 5.32 3.37 20.47
CA SER A 42 5.90 2.20 19.82
C SER A 42 5.81 2.24 18.29
N TYR A 43 4.85 2.97 17.71
CA TYR A 43 4.60 3.00 16.26
C TYR A 43 4.02 4.35 15.81
N VAL A 44 4.34 4.72 14.57
CA VAL A 44 3.67 5.79 13.82
C VAL A 44 3.05 5.16 12.57
N THR A 45 1.74 5.33 12.40
CA THR A 45 1.01 4.82 11.23
C THR A 45 0.63 5.96 10.30
N VAL A 46 1.08 5.89 9.05
CA VAL A 46 0.73 6.86 8.01
C VAL A 46 -0.22 6.20 7.00
N GLY A 47 -1.45 6.70 6.93
CA GLY A 47 -2.47 6.22 5.99
C GLY A 47 -2.51 7.06 4.73
N ILE A 48 -2.26 6.45 3.56
CA ILE A 48 -2.42 7.09 2.25
C ILE A 48 -3.61 6.46 1.53
N GLY A 49 -4.62 7.27 1.21
CA GLY A 49 -5.87 6.82 0.58
C GLY A 49 -6.06 7.37 -0.83
N CYS A 50 -6.61 6.55 -1.72
CA CYS A 50 -7.24 6.99 -2.97
C CYS A 50 -8.60 6.29 -3.10
N THR A 51 -9.49 6.77 -3.98
CA THR A 51 -10.89 6.31 -4.06
C THR A 51 -11.03 4.78 -4.07
N GLY A 52 -10.26 4.07 -4.92
CA GLY A 52 -10.30 2.62 -5.00
C GLY A 52 -9.22 1.88 -4.19
N GLY A 53 -8.23 2.59 -3.64
CA GLY A 53 -7.13 2.01 -2.86
C GLY A 53 -6.18 1.07 -3.60
N GLN A 54 -6.22 0.99 -4.94
CA GLN A 54 -5.46 0.01 -5.73
C GLN A 54 -4.26 0.58 -6.50
N HIS A 55 -4.27 1.88 -6.82
CA HIS A 55 -3.30 2.49 -7.75
C HIS A 55 -2.44 3.56 -7.07
N ARG A 56 -2.94 4.80 -7.00
CA ARG A 56 -2.19 5.96 -6.48
C ARG A 56 -1.68 5.78 -5.04
N SER A 57 -2.54 5.30 -4.14
CA SER A 57 -2.16 5.04 -2.74
C SER A 57 -1.08 3.98 -2.64
N VAL A 58 -1.23 2.87 -3.36
CA VAL A 58 -0.28 1.76 -3.37
C VAL A 58 1.09 2.23 -3.87
N PHE A 59 1.11 2.96 -5.00
CA PHE A 59 2.33 3.53 -5.56
C PHE A 59 3.04 4.47 -4.57
N LEU A 60 2.31 5.42 -3.98
CA LEU A 60 2.88 6.38 -3.03
C LEU A 60 3.39 5.69 -1.76
N VAL A 61 2.67 4.70 -1.24
CA VAL A 61 3.12 3.93 -0.06
C VAL A 61 4.43 3.20 -0.34
N GLU A 62 4.58 2.57 -1.52
CA GLU A 62 5.85 1.93 -1.90
C GLU A 62 6.98 2.95 -2.05
N ALA A 63 6.72 4.09 -2.69
CA ALA A 63 7.73 5.14 -2.87
C ALA A 63 8.19 5.75 -1.54
N LEU A 64 7.25 6.05 -0.64
CA LEU A 64 7.54 6.57 0.70
C LEU A 64 8.27 5.53 1.54
N ALA A 65 7.83 4.27 1.53
CA ALA A 65 8.48 3.22 2.29
C ALA A 65 9.93 3.00 1.85
N ARG A 66 10.22 2.95 0.54
CA ARG A 66 11.60 2.86 0.02
C ARG A 66 12.50 4.02 0.48
N HIS A 67 11.91 5.19 0.71
CA HIS A 67 12.65 6.35 1.22
C HIS A 67 12.97 6.19 2.71
N PHE A 68 11.95 5.90 3.52
CA PHE A 68 12.07 5.88 4.98
C PHE A 68 12.64 4.60 5.57
N GLU A 69 12.57 3.46 4.87
CA GLU A 69 13.12 2.17 5.35
C GLU A 69 14.64 2.21 5.58
N LYS A 70 15.32 3.20 5.00
CA LYS A 70 16.75 3.47 5.23
C LYS A 70 17.06 3.98 6.64
N GLN A 71 16.10 4.61 7.29
CA GLN A 71 16.29 5.27 8.60
C GLN A 71 15.35 4.72 9.67
N TRP A 72 14.20 4.17 9.30
CA TRP A 72 13.15 3.74 10.21
C TRP A 72 12.71 2.30 9.90
N PRO A 73 12.55 1.43 10.91
CA PRO A 73 11.85 0.16 10.73
C PRO A 73 10.47 0.39 10.13
N THR A 74 10.26 -0.07 8.90
CA THR A 74 9.08 0.28 8.11
C THR A 74 8.29 -0.97 7.76
N VAL A 75 6.98 -0.95 8.03
CA VAL A 75 6.04 -2.02 7.66
C VAL A 75 5.04 -1.47 6.64
N ARG A 76 4.88 -2.18 5.52
CA ARG A 76 3.95 -1.82 4.44
C ARG A 76 2.68 -2.67 4.52
N ARG A 77 1.51 -2.06 4.33
CA ARG A 77 0.21 -2.75 4.23
C ARG A 77 -0.67 -2.07 3.18
N HIS A 78 -1.24 -2.86 2.27
CA HIS A 78 -2.14 -2.38 1.20
C HIS A 78 -3.53 -2.95 1.42
N ARG A 79 -4.30 -2.32 2.32
CA ARG A 79 -5.61 -2.82 2.78
C ARG A 79 -6.50 -3.33 1.64
N SER A 80 -6.69 -2.54 0.58
CA SER A 80 -7.57 -2.91 -0.54
C SER A 80 -7.03 -4.07 -1.39
N LEU A 81 -5.71 -4.27 -1.45
CA LEU A 81 -5.12 -5.42 -2.13
C LEU A 81 -5.29 -6.69 -1.29
N ASP A 82 -5.05 -6.59 0.04
CA ASP A 82 -5.28 -7.71 0.96
C ASP A 82 -6.72 -8.23 0.91
N PHE A 83 -7.71 -7.33 0.80
CA PHE A 83 -9.12 -7.71 0.63
C PHE A 83 -9.41 -8.34 -0.73
N ARG A 84 -8.81 -7.80 -1.80
CA ARG A 84 -8.97 -8.32 -3.16
C ARG A 84 -8.43 -9.74 -3.28
N ASP A 85 -7.24 -10.00 -2.76
CA ASP A 85 -6.59 -11.31 -2.85
C ASP A 85 -7.37 -12.38 -2.08
N LYS A 86 -7.84 -12.04 -0.87
CA LYS A 86 -8.74 -12.90 -0.09
C LYS A 86 -10.04 -13.20 -0.84
N PHE A 87 -10.63 -12.19 -1.47
CA PHE A 87 -11.86 -12.38 -2.25
C PHE A 87 -11.63 -13.31 -3.45
N ILE A 88 -10.52 -13.17 -4.17
CA ILE A 88 -10.17 -14.04 -5.31
C ILE A 88 -9.95 -15.48 -4.82
N GLN A 89 -9.20 -15.67 -3.74
CA GLN A 89 -8.94 -17.00 -3.18
C GLN A 89 -10.23 -17.72 -2.78
N VAL A 90 -11.12 -17.03 -2.08
CA VAL A 90 -12.43 -17.56 -1.69
C VAL A 90 -13.28 -17.88 -2.93
N SER A 91 -13.30 -16.99 -3.92
CA SER A 91 -14.07 -17.20 -5.16
C SER A 91 -13.58 -18.42 -5.94
N GLN A 92 -12.26 -18.65 -6.01
CA GLN A 92 -11.67 -19.81 -6.66
C GLN A 92 -12.00 -21.12 -5.92
N GLN A 93 -12.09 -21.08 -4.59
CA GLN A 93 -12.50 -22.23 -3.79
C GLN A 93 -13.95 -22.67 -4.08
N PHE A 94 -14.84 -21.72 -4.39
CA PHE A 94 -16.24 -22.00 -4.72
C PHE A 94 -16.49 -22.32 -6.20
N LEU A 95 -15.55 -22.01 -7.10
CA LEU A 95 -15.60 -22.32 -8.53
C LEU A 95 -14.85 -23.62 -8.89
N ALA A 96 -14.24 -24.29 -7.90
CA ALA A 96 -13.62 -25.59 -8.11
C ALA A 96 -14.71 -26.65 -8.40
N PRO A 97 -14.60 -27.43 -9.49
CA PRO A 97 -15.66 -28.34 -9.97
C PRO A 97 -16.01 -29.49 -9.00
N ASP A 98 -15.24 -29.70 -7.93
CA ASP A 98 -15.34 -30.89 -7.07
C ASP A 98 -16.11 -30.64 -5.75
N ALA A 99 -16.71 -29.45 -5.56
CA ALA A 99 -17.40 -29.09 -4.31
C ALA A 99 -18.81 -29.71 -4.13
N ILE A 100 -19.23 -30.61 -5.01
CA ILE A 100 -20.44 -31.43 -4.80
C ILE A 100 -20.00 -32.76 -4.18
N HIS A 101 -19.81 -32.77 -2.86
CA HIS A 101 -19.87 -34.04 -2.14
C HIS A 101 -21.31 -34.57 -2.25
N PRO A 102 -21.54 -35.80 -2.75
CA PRO A 102 -22.85 -36.41 -2.65
C PRO A 102 -23.18 -36.57 -1.17
N ILE A 103 -24.24 -35.91 -0.73
CA ILE A 103 -24.83 -36.15 0.60
C ILE A 103 -25.24 -37.62 0.59
N SER A 104 -24.51 -38.42 1.35
CA SER A 104 -24.84 -39.81 1.69
C SER A 104 -25.50 -39.82 3.06
#